data_AF-A0A6S7IPC0-F1
#
_entry.id   AF-A0A6S7IPC0-F1
#
_cell.length_a   1.000
_cell.length_b   1.000
_cell.length_c   1.000
_cell.angle_alpha   90.00
_cell.angle_beta   90.00
_cell.angle_gamma   90.00
#
_symmetry.space_group_name_H-M   'P 1'
#
loop_
_entity.id
_entity.type
_entity.pdbx_description
1 polymer ?
#
loop_
_entity_poly.entity_id
_entity_poly.type
_entity_poly.pdbx_seq_one_letter_code
_entity_poly.pdbx_strand_id
1 'polypeptide(L)'
;MEKEMTDLETKLTQLSFGVKRTQAILDSGKRVAIKRHLEALQTTAKETNECKRTVEAAKITEKEELSKINEWSDEIDHKFDIADEAMMRLEKWLVDAERAEKFVTQEEQFKYELKLHEKKLEMQAELANKLEEKENISRQPATNDNGEETTFAKQQLGTNPESETKLLGLSWDKSQDTLSVTTNKEEPASTKRGALSQKSQLVQREAHFLS
;
A
#
# COMPACT_ATOMS: atom_id res chain seq x y z
N MET A 1 -8.13 11.65 -57.00
CA MET A 1 -9.41 11.77 -56.27
C MET A 1 -10.06 10.41 -55.98
N GLU A 2 -10.49 9.64 -57.00
CA GLU A 2 -11.28 8.41 -56.77
C GLU A 2 -10.60 7.40 -55.82
N LYS A 3 -9.31 7.13 -56.02
CA LYS A 3 -8.52 6.26 -55.13
C LYS A 3 -8.47 6.78 -53.68
N GLU A 4 -8.20 8.08 -53.50
CA GLU A 4 -8.07 8.69 -52.16
C GLU A 4 -9.41 8.65 -51.41
N MET A 5 -10.53 8.83 -52.12
CA MET A 5 -11.87 8.67 -51.56
C MET A 5 -12.15 7.22 -51.15
N THR A 6 -11.82 6.23 -51.99
CA THR A 6 -12.01 4.81 -51.62
C THR A 6 -11.16 4.38 -50.43
N ASP A 7 -9.94 4.92 -50.32
CA ASP A 7 -9.05 4.68 -49.18
C ASP A 7 -9.65 5.27 -47.89
N LEU A 8 -10.17 6.51 -47.95
CA LEU A 8 -10.86 7.15 -46.83
C LEU A 8 -12.14 6.41 -46.42
N GLU A 9 -12.97 5.98 -47.37
CA GLU A 9 -14.18 5.20 -47.10
C GLU A 9 -13.85 3.88 -46.41
N THR A 10 -12.78 3.21 -46.85
CA THR A 10 -12.28 1.98 -46.23
C THR A 10 -11.88 2.24 -44.78
N LYS A 11 -11.15 3.32 -44.50
CA LYS A 11 -10.72 3.71 -43.15
C LYS A 11 -11.88 4.12 -42.25
N LEU A 12 -12.83 4.90 -42.75
CA LEU A 12 -14.06 5.24 -42.03
C LEU A 12 -14.88 3.99 -41.68
N THR A 13 -14.92 3.01 -42.58
CA THR A 13 -15.59 1.73 -42.34
C THR A 13 -14.87 0.93 -41.24
N GLN A 14 -13.54 0.88 -41.26
CA GLN A 14 -12.73 0.27 -40.20
C GLN A 14 -12.99 0.94 -38.84
N LEU A 15 -13.00 2.27 -38.80
CA LEU A 15 -13.29 3.05 -37.59
C LEU A 15 -14.70 2.74 -37.06
N SER A 16 -15.71 2.73 -37.93
CA SER A 16 -17.09 2.40 -37.58
C SER A 16 -17.23 0.99 -36.99
N PHE A 17 -16.56 0.00 -37.57
CA PHE A 17 -16.53 -1.36 -37.01
C PHE A 17 -15.87 -1.41 -35.64
N GLY A 18 -14.78 -0.65 -35.46
CA GLY A 18 -14.11 -0.50 -34.17
C GLY A 18 -15.07 0.05 -33.10
N VAL A 19 -15.79 1.12 -33.42
CA VAL A 19 -16.78 1.75 -32.52
C VAL A 19 -17.90 0.79 -32.15
N LYS A 20 -18.48 0.08 -33.13
CA LYS A 20 -19.56 -0.89 -32.88
C LYS A 20 -19.12 -2.01 -31.94
N ARG A 21 -17.86 -2.42 -31.99
CA ARG A 21 -17.30 -3.49 -31.15
C ARG A 21 -16.96 -3.01 -29.73
N THR A 22 -16.84 -1.71 -29.50
CA THR A 22 -16.42 -1.13 -28.22
C THR A 22 -17.25 -1.63 -27.05
N GLN A 23 -18.58 -1.68 -27.18
CA GLN A 23 -19.44 -2.15 -26.08
C GLN A 23 -19.16 -3.60 -25.69
N ALA A 24 -19.06 -4.50 -26.67
CA ALA A 24 -18.76 -5.91 -26.42
C ALA A 24 -17.39 -6.13 -25.76
N ILE A 25 -16.42 -5.24 -26.02
CA ILE A 25 -15.09 -5.28 -25.39
C ILE A 25 -15.15 -4.74 -23.96
N LEU A 26 -15.92 -3.69 -23.70
CA LEU A 26 -16.19 -3.20 -22.36
C LEU A 26 -16.86 -4.27 -21.48
N ASP A 27 -17.86 -4.96 -22.04
CA ASP A 27 -18.58 -6.05 -21.35
C ASP A 27 -17.66 -7.23 -20.98
N SER A 28 -16.55 -7.40 -21.70
CA SER A 28 -15.56 -8.43 -21.36
C SER A 28 -14.84 -8.18 -20.03
N GLY A 29 -14.83 -6.93 -19.54
CA GLY A 29 -14.18 -6.52 -18.29
C GLY A 29 -12.66 -6.70 -18.26
N LYS A 30 -12.03 -7.08 -19.37
CA LYS A 30 -10.59 -7.39 -19.42
C LYS A 30 -9.79 -6.12 -19.69
N ARG A 31 -9.16 -5.57 -18.65
CA ARG A 31 -8.34 -4.34 -18.72
C ARG A 31 -7.36 -4.31 -19.90
N VAL A 32 -6.62 -5.39 -20.12
CA VAL A 32 -5.65 -5.49 -21.23
C VAL A 32 -6.32 -5.47 -22.61
N ALA A 33 -7.48 -6.13 -22.75
CA ALA A 33 -8.22 -6.16 -24.02
C ALA A 33 -8.82 -4.78 -24.34
N ILE A 34 -9.33 -4.09 -23.32
CA ILE A 34 -9.88 -2.74 -23.41
C ILE A 34 -8.79 -1.73 -23.78
N LYS A 35 -7.62 -1.80 -23.14
CA LYS A 35 -6.47 -0.95 -23.48
C LYS A 35 -5.99 -1.15 -24.92
N ARG A 36 -5.83 -2.40 -25.36
CA ARG A 36 -5.44 -2.73 -26.74
C ARG A 36 -6.46 -2.20 -27.76
N HIS A 37 -7.75 -2.31 -27.46
CA HIS A 37 -8.80 -1.81 -28.34
C HIS A 37 -8.78 -0.28 -28.45
N LEU A 38 -8.55 0.42 -27.34
CA LEU A 38 -8.35 1.87 -27.34
C LEU A 38 -7.16 2.29 -28.21
N GLU A 39 -6.00 1.62 -28.08
CA GLU A 39 -4.82 1.91 -28.89
C GLU A 39 -5.08 1.66 -30.39
N ALA A 40 -5.82 0.60 -30.72
CA ALA A 40 -6.22 0.30 -32.09
C ALA A 40 -7.18 1.34 -32.68
N LEU A 41 -8.16 1.81 -31.90
CA LEU A 41 -9.08 2.89 -32.29
C LEU A 41 -8.34 4.21 -32.51
N GLN A 42 -7.44 4.59 -31.60
CA GLN A 42 -6.61 5.79 -31.74
C GLN A 42 -5.75 5.73 -33.02
N THR A 43 -5.15 4.57 -33.31
CA THR A 43 -4.34 4.37 -34.52
C THR A 43 -5.20 4.49 -35.78
N THR A 44 -6.36 3.82 -35.80
CA THR A 44 -7.30 3.88 -36.93
C THR A 44 -7.84 5.29 -37.16
N ALA A 45 -8.13 6.04 -36.10
CA ALA A 45 -8.57 7.43 -36.19
C ALA A 45 -7.49 8.36 -36.76
N LYS A 46 -6.23 8.19 -36.34
CA LYS A 46 -5.09 8.93 -36.91
C LYS A 46 -4.94 8.67 -38.41
N GLU A 47 -4.93 7.41 -38.82
CA GLU A 47 -4.85 7.02 -40.23
C GLU A 47 -6.05 7.55 -41.04
N THR A 48 -7.26 7.54 -40.46
CA THR A 48 -8.46 8.10 -41.10
C THR A 48 -8.33 9.61 -41.30
N ASN A 49 -7.78 10.33 -40.33
CA ASN A 49 -7.58 11.78 -40.42
C ASN A 49 -6.50 12.14 -41.45
N GLU A 50 -5.46 11.32 -41.59
CA GLU A 50 -4.47 11.45 -42.67
C GLU A 50 -5.14 11.29 -44.04
N CYS A 51 -5.98 10.27 -44.23
CA CYS A 51 -6.78 10.10 -45.46
C CYS A 51 -7.77 11.26 -45.69
N LYS A 52 -8.36 11.84 -44.64
CA LYS A 52 -9.24 13.01 -44.76
C LYS A 52 -8.47 14.18 -45.36
N ARG A 53 -7.28 14.49 -44.81
CA ARG A 53 -6.42 15.59 -45.27
C ARG A 53 -5.94 15.42 -46.71
N THR A 54 -5.66 14.18 -47.15
CA THR A 54 -5.28 13.95 -48.55
C THR A 54 -6.45 14.17 -49.51
N VAL A 55 -7.66 13.75 -49.14
CA VAL A 55 -8.88 14.02 -49.92
C VAL A 55 -9.20 15.52 -49.96
N GLU A 56 -9.07 16.24 -48.83
CA GLU A 56 -9.22 17.70 -48.78
C GLU A 56 -8.24 18.42 -49.72
N ALA A 57 -6.96 18.04 -49.67
CA ALA A 57 -5.94 18.61 -50.53
C ALA A 57 -6.25 18.35 -52.03
N ALA A 58 -6.76 17.16 -52.37
CA ALA A 58 -7.18 16.83 -53.72
C ALA A 58 -8.38 17.68 -54.17
N LYS A 59 -9.42 17.83 -53.33
CA LYS A 59 -10.60 18.68 -53.60
C LYS A 59 -10.26 20.15 -53.79
N ILE A 60 -9.34 20.68 -52.98
CA ILE A 60 -8.83 22.05 -53.12
C ILE A 60 -8.07 22.22 -54.44
N THR A 61 -7.26 21.23 -54.82
CA THR A 61 -6.52 21.24 -56.09
C THR A 61 -7.46 21.22 -57.30
N GLU A 62 -8.57 20.49 -57.21
CA GLU A 62 -9.62 20.41 -58.23
C GLU A 62 -10.51 21.67 -58.29
N LYS A 63 -10.27 22.64 -57.39
CA LYS A 63 -11.02 23.89 -57.26
C LYS A 63 -12.51 23.65 -56.99
N GLU A 64 -12.83 22.61 -56.23
CA GLU A 64 -14.18 22.44 -55.72
C GLU A 64 -14.62 23.63 -54.87
N GLU A 65 -15.93 23.81 -54.78
CA GLU A 65 -16.54 24.86 -53.99
C GLU A 65 -16.26 24.65 -52.49
N LEU A 66 -15.65 25.65 -51.83
CA LEU A 66 -15.29 25.59 -50.42
C LEU A 66 -16.47 25.24 -49.50
N SER A 67 -17.68 25.65 -49.85
CA SER A 67 -18.89 25.30 -49.09
C SER A 67 -19.15 23.79 -49.07
N LYS A 68 -18.96 23.11 -50.20
CA LYS A 68 -19.16 21.66 -50.31
C LYS A 68 -18.05 20.89 -49.59
N ILE A 69 -16.82 21.43 -49.62
CA ILE A 69 -15.70 20.87 -48.86
C ILE A 69 -15.98 20.96 -47.35
N ASN A 70 -16.52 22.09 -46.88
CA ASN A 70 -16.82 22.27 -45.47
C ASN A 70 -17.94 21.34 -45.00
N GLU A 71 -19.05 21.25 -45.73
CA GLU A 71 -20.16 20.36 -45.38
C GLU A 71 -19.70 18.88 -45.31
N TRP A 72 -18.90 18.44 -46.29
CA TRP A 72 -18.30 17.10 -46.27
C TRP A 72 -17.31 16.91 -45.10
N SER A 73 -16.55 17.94 -44.73
CA SER A 73 -15.66 17.89 -43.57
C SER A 73 -16.47 17.72 -42.29
N ASP A 74 -17.55 18.49 -42.13
CA ASP A 74 -18.44 18.45 -40.97
C ASP A 74 -19.08 17.05 -40.82
N GLU A 75 -19.49 16.42 -41.92
CA GLU A 75 -20.00 15.04 -41.91
C GLU A 75 -18.97 14.01 -41.43
N ILE A 76 -17.69 14.20 -41.78
CA ILE A 76 -16.60 13.33 -41.35
C ILE A 76 -16.27 13.59 -39.89
N ASP A 77 -16.26 14.85 -39.46
CA ASP A 77 -16.00 15.24 -38.08
C ASP A 77 -17.05 14.66 -37.14
N HIS A 78 -18.33 14.61 -37.57
CA HIS A 78 -19.36 13.92 -36.81
C HIS A 78 -19.06 12.41 -36.61
N LYS A 79 -18.43 11.75 -37.58
CA LYS A 79 -18.00 10.35 -37.44
C LYS A 79 -16.81 10.21 -36.49
N PHE A 80 -15.92 11.21 -36.45
CA PHE A 80 -14.85 11.29 -35.46
C PHE A 80 -15.40 11.50 -34.05
N ASP A 81 -16.39 12.37 -33.86
CA ASP A 81 -17.04 12.59 -32.56
C ASP A 81 -17.58 11.29 -31.98
N ILE A 82 -18.25 10.48 -32.80
CA ILE A 82 -18.76 9.16 -32.39
C ILE A 82 -17.61 8.22 -31.98
N ALA A 83 -16.48 8.27 -32.68
CA ALA A 83 -15.31 7.46 -32.34
C ALA A 83 -14.64 7.96 -31.04
N ASP A 84 -14.51 9.27 -30.87
CA ASP A 84 -13.92 9.90 -29.69
C ASP A 84 -14.79 9.64 -28.46
N GLU A 85 -16.12 9.69 -28.58
CA GLU A 85 -17.03 9.23 -27.53
C GLU A 85 -16.77 7.79 -27.11
N ALA A 86 -16.55 6.89 -28.08
CA ALA A 86 -16.23 5.50 -27.78
C ALA A 86 -14.87 5.36 -27.09
N MET A 87 -13.87 6.14 -27.49
CA MET A 87 -12.55 6.19 -26.82
C MET A 87 -12.68 6.72 -25.39
N MET A 88 -13.44 7.79 -25.16
CA MET A 88 -13.70 8.34 -23.83
C MET A 88 -14.33 7.30 -22.90
N ARG A 89 -15.27 6.49 -23.39
CA ARG A 89 -15.89 5.41 -22.59
C ARG A 89 -14.86 4.35 -22.18
N LEU A 90 -13.94 3.98 -23.09
CA LEU A 90 -12.86 3.04 -22.79
C LEU A 90 -11.87 3.61 -21.76
N GLU A 91 -11.46 4.87 -21.91
CA GLU A 91 -10.57 5.54 -20.96
C GLU A 91 -11.20 5.64 -19.57
N LYS A 92 -12.46 6.07 -19.51
CA LYS A 92 -13.20 6.16 -18.25
C LYS A 92 -13.25 4.82 -17.54
N TRP A 93 -13.59 3.75 -18.27
CA TRP A 93 -13.61 2.41 -17.69
C TRP A 93 -12.24 1.99 -17.14
N LEU A 94 -11.14 2.28 -17.84
CA LEU A 94 -9.78 1.96 -17.38
C LEU A 94 -9.42 2.69 -16.08
N VAL A 95 -9.79 3.98 -15.98
CA VAL A 95 -9.57 4.79 -14.77
C VAL A 95 -10.41 4.27 -13.60
N ASP A 96 -11.68 3.97 -13.84
CA ASP A 96 -12.59 3.46 -12.81
C ASP A 96 -12.14 2.06 -12.32
N ALA A 97 -11.66 1.20 -13.22
CA ALA A 97 -11.08 -0.09 -12.87
C ALA A 97 -9.82 0.05 -11.99
N GLU A 98 -8.91 0.98 -12.31
CA GLU A 98 -7.73 1.24 -11.49
C GLU A 98 -8.08 1.80 -10.11
N ARG A 99 -9.09 2.66 -10.02
CA ARG A 99 -9.60 3.16 -8.73
C ARG A 99 -10.18 2.02 -7.91
N ALA A 100 -11.00 1.15 -8.50
CA ALA A 100 -11.58 0.00 -7.82
C ALA A 100 -10.51 -0.95 -7.26
N GLU A 101 -9.46 -1.26 -8.03
CA GLU A 101 -8.31 -2.04 -7.55
C GLU A 101 -7.65 -1.40 -6.31
N LYS A 102 -7.45 -0.08 -6.33
CA LYS A 102 -6.87 0.67 -5.20
C LYS A 102 -7.77 0.64 -3.97
N PHE A 103 -9.09 0.76 -4.14
CA PHE A 103 -10.02 0.66 -3.01
C PHE A 103 -10.01 -0.73 -2.37
N VAL A 104 -10.05 -1.80 -3.17
CA VAL A 104 -10.02 -3.18 -2.65
C VAL A 104 -8.74 -3.43 -1.85
N THR A 105 -7.59 -3.04 -2.39
CA THR A 105 -6.30 -3.19 -1.67
C THR A 105 -6.24 -2.38 -0.37
N GLN A 106 -6.81 -1.18 -0.33
CA GLN A 106 -6.90 -0.39 0.91
C GLN A 106 -7.86 -1.03 1.92
N GLU A 107 -9.03 -1.52 1.49
CA GLU A 107 -9.97 -2.21 2.37
C GLU A 107 -9.36 -3.48 2.98
N GLU A 108 -8.60 -4.24 2.19
CA GLU A 108 -7.85 -5.39 2.69
C GLU A 108 -6.84 -4.97 3.76
N GLN A 109 -6.09 -3.88 3.53
CA GLN A 109 -5.16 -3.34 4.53
C GLN A 109 -5.88 -2.95 5.82
N PHE A 110 -6.97 -2.19 5.74
CA PHE A 110 -7.77 -1.84 6.91
C PHE A 110 -8.31 -3.07 7.65
N LYS A 111 -8.72 -4.11 6.92
CA LYS A 111 -9.18 -5.37 7.52
C LYS A 111 -8.07 -6.08 8.28
N TYR A 112 -6.84 -6.06 7.79
CA TYR A 112 -5.69 -6.62 8.52
C TYR A 112 -5.36 -5.80 9.76
N GLU A 113 -5.36 -4.48 9.67
CA GLU A 113 -5.14 -3.59 10.82
C GLU A 113 -6.20 -3.76 11.90
N LEU A 114 -7.48 -3.85 11.50
CA LEU A 114 -8.59 -4.07 12.43
C LEU A 114 -8.47 -5.41 13.17
N LYS A 115 -8.17 -6.49 12.43
CA LYS A 115 -7.93 -7.81 13.04
C LYS A 115 -6.73 -7.80 13.99
N LEU A 116 -5.67 -7.09 13.62
CA LEU A 116 -4.50 -6.94 14.48
C LEU A 116 -4.85 -6.20 15.78
N HIS A 117 -5.64 -5.13 15.67
CA HIS A 117 -6.11 -4.36 16.82
C HIS A 117 -7.01 -5.19 17.73
N GLU A 118 -7.96 -5.93 17.17
CA GLU A 118 -8.84 -6.86 17.88
C GLU A 118 -8.03 -7.90 18.66
N LYS A 119 -7.08 -8.59 18.00
CA LYS A 119 -6.22 -9.59 18.65
C LYS A 119 -5.36 -9.01 19.76
N LYS A 120 -4.86 -7.78 19.59
CA LYS A 120 -4.10 -7.09 20.63
C LYS A 120 -4.96 -6.81 21.86
N LEU A 121 -6.21 -6.40 21.65
CA LEU A 121 -7.16 -6.14 22.72
C LEU A 121 -7.53 -7.43 23.47
N GLU A 122 -7.81 -8.52 22.75
CA GLU A 122 -8.08 -9.84 23.34
C GLU A 122 -6.90 -10.31 24.20
N MET A 123 -5.67 -10.22 23.69
CA MET A 123 -4.48 -10.62 24.44
C MET A 123 -4.29 -9.76 25.71
N GLN A 124 -4.56 -8.45 25.62
CA GLN A 124 -4.46 -7.57 26.77
C GLN A 124 -5.52 -7.92 27.84
N ALA A 125 -6.74 -8.25 27.42
CA ALA A 125 -7.79 -8.71 28.31
C ALA A 125 -7.45 -10.07 28.94
N GLU A 126 -6.90 -11.02 28.17
CA GLU A 126 -6.42 -12.30 28.71
C GLU A 126 -5.31 -12.11 29.74
N LEU A 127 -4.37 -11.20 29.49
CA LEU A 127 -3.30 -10.90 30.45
C LEU A 127 -3.86 -10.28 31.73
N ALA A 128 -4.82 -9.36 31.63
CA ALA A 128 -5.51 -8.79 32.79
C ALA A 128 -6.26 -9.88 33.59
N ASN A 129 -7.05 -10.72 32.91
CA ASN A 129 -7.76 -11.83 33.55
C ASN A 129 -6.80 -12.82 34.22
N LYS A 130 -5.68 -13.19 33.59
CA LYS A 130 -4.66 -14.08 34.18
C LYS A 130 -3.97 -13.44 35.40
N LEU A 131 -3.79 -12.13 35.41
CA LEU A 131 -3.25 -11.41 36.57
C LEU A 131 -4.27 -11.39 37.72
N GLU A 132 -5.55 -11.12 37.43
CA GLU A 132 -6.63 -11.19 38.42
C GLU A 132 -6.80 -12.59 39.01
N GLU A 133 -6.72 -13.63 38.17
CA GLU A 133 -6.82 -15.02 38.61
C GLU A 133 -5.64 -15.41 39.52
N LYS A 134 -4.42 -14.95 39.21
CA LYS A 134 -3.25 -15.11 40.09
C LYS A 134 -3.39 -14.35 41.41
N GLU A 135 -3.91 -13.13 41.39
CA GLU A 135 -4.18 -12.37 42.61
C GLU A 135 -5.26 -13.03 43.48
N ASN A 136 -6.27 -13.65 42.86
CA ASN A 136 -7.36 -14.30 43.58
C ASN A 136 -6.92 -15.65 44.20
N ILE A 137 -6.01 -16.39 43.53
CA ILE A 137 -5.38 -17.60 44.08
C ILE A 137 -4.47 -17.26 45.28
N SER A 138 -3.81 -16.10 45.27
CA SER A 138 -2.98 -15.61 46.39
C SER A 138 -3.80 -15.18 47.63
N ARG A 139 -5.11 -14.93 47.50
CA ARG A 139 -5.99 -14.46 48.58
C ARG A 139 -6.76 -15.55 49.33
N GLN A 140 -6.51 -16.84 49.07
CA GLN A 140 -6.99 -17.89 49.97
C GLN A 140 -6.21 -17.85 51.30
N PRO A 141 -6.87 -17.94 52.46
CA PRO A 141 -6.18 -17.86 53.74
C PRO A 141 -5.30 -19.10 53.91
N ALA A 142 -3.99 -18.92 53.76
CA ALA A 142 -3.01 -19.82 54.30
C ALA A 142 -3.25 -19.90 55.82
N THR A 143 -3.72 -21.05 56.29
CA THR A 143 -3.67 -21.36 57.71
C THR A 143 -2.21 -21.32 58.14
N ASN A 144 -1.93 -20.43 59.08
CA ASN A 144 -0.66 -20.24 59.79
C ASN A 144 0.24 -21.48 59.79
N ASP A 145 1.36 -21.40 59.05
CA ASP A 145 2.55 -22.16 59.42
C ASP A 145 3.75 -21.24 59.33
N ASN A 146 4.44 -21.14 60.47
CA ASN A 146 5.55 -20.27 60.70
C ASN A 146 6.80 -21.01 60.21
N GLY A 147 7.05 -20.98 58.90
CA GLY A 147 8.16 -21.68 58.28
C GLY A 147 8.63 -20.95 57.03
N GLU A 148 9.90 -20.56 57.02
CA GLU A 148 10.58 -19.82 55.96
C GLU A 148 10.17 -20.29 54.55
N GLU A 149 9.49 -19.42 53.79
CA GLU A 149 9.06 -19.72 52.43
C GLU A 149 10.28 -20.04 51.54
N THR A 150 10.41 -21.31 51.17
CA THR A 150 11.39 -21.75 50.17
C THR A 150 10.71 -21.78 48.80
N THR A 151 11.22 -21.02 47.84
CA THR A 151 10.72 -21.05 46.45
C THR A 151 10.96 -22.41 45.81
N PHE A 152 10.09 -22.83 44.87
CA PHE A 152 10.18 -24.15 44.18
C PHE A 152 11.58 -24.46 43.61
N ALA A 153 12.26 -23.44 43.07
CA ALA A 153 13.64 -23.56 42.60
C ALA A 153 14.62 -23.97 43.72
N LYS A 154 14.41 -23.46 44.94
CA LYS A 154 15.22 -23.75 46.13
C LYS A 154 15.03 -25.19 46.61
N GLN A 155 13.81 -25.73 46.48
CA GLN A 155 13.49 -27.13 46.82
C GLN A 155 14.12 -28.12 45.84
N GLN A 156 14.15 -27.79 44.54
CA GLN A 156 14.76 -28.66 43.52
C GLN A 156 16.30 -28.67 43.58
N LEU A 157 16.92 -27.60 44.11
CA LEU A 157 18.37 -27.44 44.14
C LEU A 157 19.05 -27.94 45.44
N GLY A 158 18.28 -28.42 46.42
CA GLY A 158 18.83 -29.10 47.60
C GLY A 158 19.83 -28.27 48.40
N THR A 159 19.55 -26.99 48.64
CA THR A 159 20.47 -26.11 49.39
C THR A 159 20.20 -26.21 50.90
N ASN A 160 21.18 -26.67 51.67
CA ASN A 160 21.13 -26.66 53.13
C ASN A 160 21.24 -25.21 53.64
N PRO A 161 20.41 -24.74 54.59
CA PRO A 161 20.48 -23.36 55.08
C PRO A 161 21.80 -23.01 55.78
N GLU A 162 22.56 -24.01 56.23
CA GLU A 162 23.90 -23.84 56.85
C GLU A 162 25.06 -23.90 55.84
N SER A 163 24.82 -24.14 54.55
CA SER A 163 25.92 -24.15 53.59
C SER A 163 26.41 -22.73 53.33
N GLU A 164 27.69 -22.48 53.61
CA GLU A 164 28.39 -21.22 53.35
C GLU A 164 28.02 -20.67 51.98
N THR A 165 27.39 -19.49 51.93
CA THR A 165 27.12 -18.84 50.65
C THR A 165 28.45 -18.45 50.03
N LYS A 166 28.80 -19.05 48.89
CA LYS A 166 30.01 -18.72 48.17
C LYS A 166 29.68 -17.87 46.95
N LEU A 167 30.27 -16.69 46.86
CA LEU A 167 30.21 -15.85 45.66
C LEU A 167 31.56 -15.93 44.95
N LEU A 168 31.57 -16.44 43.71
CA LEU A 168 32.80 -16.65 42.92
C LEU A 168 33.86 -17.52 43.63
N GLY A 169 33.42 -18.47 44.47
CA GLY A 169 34.30 -19.40 45.20
C GLY A 169 34.83 -18.88 46.55
N LEU A 170 34.46 -17.66 46.96
CA LEU A 170 34.83 -17.07 48.25
C LEU A 170 33.64 -17.08 49.21
N SER A 171 33.88 -17.20 50.51
CA SER A 171 32.86 -17.06 51.55
C SER A 171 32.25 -15.65 51.49
N TRP A 172 30.96 -15.57 51.20
CA TRP A 172 30.18 -14.35 51.10
C TRP A 172 29.31 -14.19 52.34
N ASP A 173 29.55 -13.13 53.12
CA ASP A 173 28.75 -12.78 54.29
C ASP A 173 27.72 -11.71 53.91
N LYS A 174 26.44 -12.06 53.92
CA LYS A 174 25.35 -11.14 53.54
C LYS A 174 25.20 -9.93 54.46
N SER A 175 25.74 -10.00 55.68
CA SER A 175 25.64 -8.92 56.66
C SER A 175 26.74 -7.87 56.51
N GLN A 176 27.93 -8.30 56.04
CA GLN A 176 29.11 -7.45 55.92
C GLN A 176 29.41 -7.10 54.46
N ASP A 177 29.13 -8.00 53.53
CA ASP A 177 29.45 -7.83 52.13
C ASP A 177 28.28 -7.20 51.37
N THR A 178 28.55 -6.06 50.72
CA THR A 178 27.55 -5.32 49.92
C THR A 178 27.91 -5.41 48.43
N LEU A 179 27.01 -5.99 47.62
CA LEU A 179 27.10 -5.88 46.16
C LEU A 179 26.37 -4.62 45.70
N SER A 180 27.09 -3.75 44.99
CA SER A 180 26.47 -2.70 44.20
C SER A 180 26.52 -3.11 42.72
N VAL A 181 25.36 -3.08 42.07
CA VAL A 181 25.28 -3.24 40.61
C VAL A 181 25.08 -1.84 40.04
N THR A 182 26.14 -1.26 39.49
CA THR A 182 26.04 -0.02 38.72
C THR A 182 25.44 -0.34 37.36
N THR A 183 24.12 -0.28 37.24
CA THR A 183 23.48 -0.37 35.93
C THR A 183 23.71 0.95 35.20
N ASN A 184 24.55 0.94 34.16
CA ASN A 184 24.57 2.04 33.19
C ASN A 184 23.24 2.01 32.43
N LYS A 185 22.25 2.71 32.99
CA LYS A 185 20.95 2.91 32.32
C LYS A 185 21.15 3.93 31.21
N GLU A 186 21.71 3.50 30.09
CA GLU A 186 21.37 4.15 28.83
C GLU A 186 19.97 3.70 28.47
N GLU A 187 18.98 4.56 28.75
CA GLU A 187 17.62 4.35 28.25
C GLU A 187 17.68 4.33 26.72
N PRO A 188 17.36 3.22 26.05
CA PRO A 188 17.29 3.22 24.60
C PRO A 188 16.16 4.17 24.19
N ALA A 189 16.45 5.10 23.29
CA ALA A 189 15.51 6.11 22.84
C ALA A 189 14.22 5.45 22.29
N SER A 190 13.18 5.37 23.12
CA SER A 190 11.88 4.80 22.79
C SER A 190 11.13 5.58 21.69
N THR A 191 11.61 6.76 21.31
CA THR A 191 10.94 7.64 20.36
C THR A 191 11.94 8.23 19.38
N LYS A 192 11.58 8.28 18.08
CA LYS A 192 12.40 8.84 16.99
C LYS A 192 12.92 10.26 17.30
N ARG A 193 12.14 11.08 18.03
CA ARG A 193 12.58 12.40 18.53
C ARG A 193 13.72 12.33 19.55
N GLY A 194 13.70 11.34 20.44
CA GLY A 194 14.76 11.11 21.42
C GLY A 194 16.09 10.75 20.76
N ALA A 195 16.05 9.87 19.75
CA ALA A 195 17.24 9.48 18.98
C ALA A 195 17.85 10.67 18.20
N LEU A 196 17.00 11.54 17.60
CA LEU A 196 17.47 12.75 16.93
C LEU A 196 18.05 13.78 17.90
N SER A 197 17.48 13.91 19.10
CA SER A 197 18.00 14.80 20.15
C SER A 197 19.36 14.32 20.67
N GLN A 198 19.53 13.03 20.94
CA GLN A 198 20.83 12.46 21.33
C GLN A 198 21.88 12.64 20.22
N LYS A 199 21.51 12.40 18.96
CA LYS A 199 22.41 12.60 17.83
C LYS A 199 22.83 14.06 17.69
N SER A 200 21.91 15.01 17.90
CA SER A 200 22.22 16.44 17.89
C SER A 200 23.18 16.84 19.02
N GLN A 201 23.02 16.27 20.22
CA GLN A 201 23.90 16.56 21.36
C GLN A 201 25.32 16.01 21.17
N LEU A 202 25.46 14.85 20.51
CA LEU A 202 26.77 14.29 20.15
C LEU A 202 27.50 15.18 19.14
N VAL A 203 26.80 15.66 18.11
CA VAL A 203 27.37 16.57 17.10
C VAL A 203 27.83 17.90 17.72
N GLN A 204 27.08 18.42 18.69
CA GLN A 204 27.47 19.64 19.43
C GLN A 204 28.70 19.42 20.32
N ARG A 205 28.83 18.23 20.92
CA ARG A 205 30.01 17.88 21.73
C ARG A 205 31.27 17.71 20.88
N GLU A 206 31.18 17.10 19.71
CA GLU A 206 32.32 16.98 18.78
C GLU A 206 32.77 18.34 18.26
N ALA A 207 31.85 19.24 17.94
CA ALA A 207 32.17 20.60 17.51
C ALA A 207 32.93 21.40 18.60
N HIS A 208 32.66 21.13 19.87
CA HIS A 208 33.30 21.81 21.00
C HIS A 208 34.66 21.19 21.41
N PHE A 209 34.94 19.96 20.96
CA PHE A 209 36.23 19.28 21.20
C PHE A 209 37.27 19.59 20.09
N LEU A 210 36.81 20.04 18.92
CA LEU A 210 37.63 20.40 17.76
C LEU A 210 37.88 21.91 17.62
N SER A 211 37.43 22.72 18.58
CA SER A 211 37.70 24.17 18.69
C SER A 211 38.62 24.46 19.87
#